data_AF-A0A416FDN4-F1
#
_entry.id   AF-A0A416FDN4-F1
#
_cell.length_a   1.000
_cell.length_b   1.000
_cell.length_c   1.000
_cell.angle_alpha   90.00
_cell.angle_beta   90.00
_cell.angle_gamma   90.00
#
_symmetry.space_group_name_H-M   'P 1'
#
loop_
_entity.id
_entity.type
_entity.pdbx_description
1 polymer ?
#
loop_
_entity_poly.entity_id
_entity_poly.type
_entity_poly.pdbx_seq_one_letter_code
_entity_poly.pdbx_strand_id
1 'polypeptide(L)'
;MYKTLKSNDNFSNKCSTWIIAYCLDSNSFFATNERFFFWEYEVEFHSEDDAIKYFKNHLEKFWNIRKEILEKCGGWSINSDMWLENTKEKF
;
A
#
# COMPACT_ATOMS: atom_id res chain seq x y z
N MET A 1 -8.96 -11.26 -2.21
CA MET A 1 -10.36 -11.45 -2.65
C MET A 1 -10.79 -10.13 -3.29
N TYR A 2 -11.10 -10.10 -4.59
CA TYR A 2 -11.42 -8.85 -5.30
C TYR A 2 -12.73 -8.27 -4.77
N LYS A 3 -12.73 -6.97 -4.41
CA LYS A 3 -13.94 -6.24 -4.01
C LYS A 3 -14.63 -5.71 -5.28
N THR A 4 -15.88 -6.08 -5.48
CA THR A 4 -16.72 -5.51 -6.54
C THR A 4 -17.08 -4.07 -6.17
N LEU A 5 -16.74 -3.11 -7.02
CA LEU A 5 -17.14 -1.70 -6.85
C LEU A 5 -18.66 -1.56 -6.92
N LYS A 6 -19.23 -0.62 -6.16
CA LYS A 6 -20.60 -0.14 -6.42
C LYS A 6 -20.61 0.62 -7.75
N SER A 7 -21.73 0.61 -8.46
CA SER A 7 -21.84 1.02 -9.88
C SER A 7 -21.39 2.44 -10.24
N ASN A 8 -21.05 3.29 -9.25
CA ASN A 8 -20.59 4.67 -9.43
C ASN A 8 -19.19 4.94 -8.86
N ASP A 9 -18.54 3.97 -8.21
CA ASP A 9 -17.17 4.15 -7.76
C ASP A 9 -16.23 3.90 -8.93
N ASN A 10 -15.33 4.86 -9.19
CA ASN A 10 -14.28 4.73 -10.19
C ASN A 10 -12.96 4.47 -9.47
N PHE A 11 -12.12 3.59 -10.01
CA PHE A 11 -10.78 3.33 -9.46
C PHE A 11 -9.90 4.58 -9.38
N SER A 12 -10.23 5.62 -10.17
CA SER A 12 -9.55 6.92 -10.18
C SER A 12 -10.18 7.97 -9.27
N ASN A 13 -11.22 7.62 -8.48
CA ASN A 13 -11.82 8.56 -7.56
C ASN A 13 -10.84 8.82 -6.40
N LYS A 14 -10.52 10.10 -6.19
CA LYS A 14 -9.68 10.55 -5.08
C LYS A 14 -10.53 10.79 -3.84
N CYS A 15 -10.16 10.18 -2.74
CA CYS A 15 -10.72 10.43 -1.42
C CYS A 15 -10.10 11.68 -0.78
N SER A 16 -10.79 12.25 0.21
CA SER A 16 -10.27 13.35 1.02
C SER A 16 -9.15 12.91 1.97
N THR A 17 -9.00 11.61 2.18
CA THR A 17 -8.04 10.99 3.09
C THR A 17 -7.08 10.07 2.34
N TRP A 18 -5.88 9.94 2.89
CA TRP A 18 -4.79 9.13 2.37
C TRP A 18 -4.73 7.79 3.10
N ILE A 19 -4.27 6.75 2.43
CA ILE A 19 -4.00 5.42 2.99
C ILE A 19 -2.60 4.98 2.60
N ILE A 20 -2.11 3.95 3.29
CA ILE A 20 -0.96 3.18 2.82
C ILE A 20 -1.51 1.97 2.08
N ALA A 21 -1.17 1.84 0.81
CA ALA A 21 -1.57 0.73 -0.04
C ALA A 21 -0.36 -0.05 -0.52
N TYR A 22 -0.57 -1.31 -0.92
CA TYR A 22 0.46 -2.16 -1.49
C TYR A 22 -0.01 -2.74 -2.83
N CYS A 23 0.87 -2.66 -3.84
CA CYS A 23 0.67 -3.28 -5.14
C CYS A 23 1.58 -4.50 -5.28
N LEU A 24 0.98 -5.66 -5.54
CA LEU A 24 1.71 -6.91 -5.73
C LEU A 24 2.51 -6.91 -7.04
N ASP A 25 1.98 -6.31 -8.11
CA ASP A 25 2.61 -6.34 -9.43
C ASP A 25 3.92 -5.55 -9.48
N SER A 26 3.99 -4.40 -8.80
CA SER A 26 5.22 -3.61 -8.69
C SER A 26 6.06 -3.93 -7.45
N ASN A 27 5.53 -4.75 -6.52
CA ASN A 27 6.12 -5.01 -5.21
C ASN A 27 6.44 -3.71 -4.45
N SER A 28 5.45 -2.83 -4.34
CA SER A 28 5.65 -1.49 -3.79
C SER A 28 4.52 -1.03 -2.89
N PHE A 29 4.88 -0.22 -1.89
CA PHE A 29 3.95 0.55 -1.09
C PHE A 29 3.73 1.95 -1.66
N PHE A 30 2.55 2.50 -1.39
CA PHE A 30 2.11 3.82 -1.81
C PHE A 30 1.41 4.50 -0.64
N ALA A 31 1.75 5.75 -0.35
CA ALA A 31 0.83 6.68 0.29
C ALA A 31 -0.06 7.26 -0.81
N THR A 32 -1.36 7.00 -0.78
CA THR A 32 -2.28 7.41 -1.85
C THR A 32 -3.65 7.78 -1.31
N ASN A 33 -4.32 8.72 -1.96
CA ASN A 33 -5.73 9.02 -1.71
C ASN A 33 -6.68 8.31 -2.68
N GLU A 34 -6.16 7.42 -3.52
CA GLU A 34 -6.95 6.46 -4.28
C GLU A 34 -7.27 5.23 -3.40
N ARG A 35 -8.14 4.35 -3.90
CA ARG A 35 -8.62 3.15 -3.19
C ARG A 35 -8.69 1.95 -4.14
N PHE A 36 -9.02 0.80 -3.58
CA PHE A 36 -9.17 -0.50 -4.22
C PHE A 36 -7.86 -1.11 -4.72
N PHE A 37 -6.77 -0.87 -3.98
CA PHE A 37 -5.49 -1.55 -4.21
C PHE A 37 -5.55 -3.02 -3.79
N PHE A 38 -4.54 -3.80 -4.21
CA PHE A 38 -4.43 -5.22 -3.86
C PHE A 38 -4.48 -5.44 -2.34
N TRP A 39 -3.78 -4.59 -1.60
CA TRP A 39 -3.86 -4.51 -0.15
C TRP A 39 -3.89 -3.05 0.30
N GLU A 40 -4.68 -2.76 1.33
CA GLU A 40 -4.89 -1.44 1.88
C GLU A 40 -4.76 -1.50 3.40
N TYR A 41 -4.04 -0.54 3.96
CA TYR A 41 -3.98 -0.36 5.39
C TYR A 41 -5.25 0.33 5.88
N GLU A 42 -5.81 -0.17 6.99
CA GLU A 42 -7.11 0.27 7.50
C GLU A 42 -7.10 1.71 8.06
N VAL A 43 -5.92 2.23 8.39
CA VAL A 43 -5.78 3.59 8.94
C VAL A 43 -5.75 4.60 7.81
N GLU A 44 -6.63 5.59 7.92
CA GLU A 44 -6.64 6.76 7.05
C GLU A 44 -5.85 7.92 7.67
N PHE A 45 -5.21 8.70 6.81
CA PHE A 45 -4.36 9.83 7.14
C PHE A 45 -4.92 11.11 6.51
N HIS A 46 -4.60 12.25 7.12
CA HIS A 46 -5.04 13.54 6.62
C HIS A 46 -4.28 13.97 5.36
N SER A 47 -3.01 13.58 5.24
CA SER A 47 -2.12 13.96 4.13
C SER A 47 -1.21 12.81 3.69
N GLU A 48 -0.62 12.97 2.50
CA GLU A 48 0.43 12.08 1.99
C GLU A 48 1.63 12.02 2.96
N ASP A 49 2.08 13.18 3.43
CA ASP A 49 3.23 13.30 4.33
C ASP A 49 3.00 12.56 5.66
N ASP A 50 1.77 12.62 6.20
CA ASP A 50 1.41 11.88 7.41
C ASP A 50 1.50 10.36 7.20
N ALA A 51 1.01 9.88 6.05
CA ALA A 51 1.07 8.47 5.68
C ALA A 51 2.52 8.01 5.46
N ILE A 52 3.33 8.79 4.75
CA ILE A 52 4.77 8.49 4.53
C ILE A 52 5.51 8.47 5.86
N LYS A 53 5.27 9.46 6.73
CA LYS A 53 5.90 9.54 8.05
C LYS A 53 5.51 8.34 8.91
N TYR A 54 4.24 7.96 8.88
CA TYR A 54 3.76 6.78 9.59
C TYR A 54 4.44 5.50 9.07
N PHE A 55 4.52 5.34 7.74
CA PHE A 55 5.20 4.21 7.09
C PHE A 55 6.65 4.08 7.57
N LYS A 56 7.42 5.17 7.46
CA LYS A 56 8.84 5.21 7.87
C LYS A 56 9.04 4.93 9.36
N ASN A 57 8.09 5.31 10.21
CA ASN A 57 8.15 5.03 11.65
C ASN A 57 7.74 3.60 12.02
N HIS A 58 7.17 2.82 11.09
CA HIS A 58 6.65 1.48 11.34
C HIS A 58 7.11 0.47 10.28
N LEU A 59 8.35 0.59 9.78
CA LEU A 59 8.87 -0.24 8.68
C LEU A 59 8.74 -1.75 8.95
N GLU A 60 9.04 -2.20 10.17
CA GLU A 60 8.93 -3.62 10.54
C GLU A 60 7.51 -4.17 10.37
N LYS A 61 6.49 -3.34 10.66
CA LYS A 61 5.09 -3.71 10.48
C LYS A 61 4.78 -3.97 9.00
N PHE A 62 5.18 -3.04 8.13
CA PHE A 62 4.93 -3.16 6.69
C PHE A 62 5.76 -4.27 6.06
N TRP A 63 6.96 -4.53 6.60
CA TRP A 63 7.78 -5.67 6.20
C TRP A 63 7.07 -7.00 6.47
N ASN A 64 6.52 -7.18 7.67
CA ASN A 64 5.81 -8.40 8.05
C ASN A 64 4.55 -8.60 7.21
N ILE A 65 3.76 -7.54 7.00
CA ILE A 65 2.58 -7.56 6.13
C ILE A 65 2.95 -7.98 4.71
N ARG A 66 3.98 -7.35 4.14
CA ARG A 66 4.47 -7.68 2.80
C ARG A 66 4.90 -9.15 2.72
N LYS A 67 5.64 -9.63 3.71
CA LYS A 67 6.09 -11.03 3.75
C LYS A 67 4.92 -11.99 3.75
N GLU A 68 3.88 -11.75 4.58
CA GLU A 68 2.67 -12.57 4.59
C GLU A 68 1.94 -12.57 3.25
N ILE A 69 1.89 -11.42 2.57
CA ILE A 69 1.28 -11.31 1.23
C ILE A 69 2.07 -12.14 0.22
N LEU A 70 3.41 -12.01 0.20
CA LEU A 70 4.27 -12.72 -0.74
C LEU A 70 4.30 -14.22 -0.51
N GLU A 71 4.25 -14.68 0.75
CA GLU A 71 4.15 -16.10 1.08
C GLU A 71 2.85 -16.72 0.54
N LYS A 72 1.76 -15.96 0.51
CA LYS A 72 0.45 -16.43 0.02
C LYS A 72 0.28 -16.33 -1.50
N CYS A 73 0.85 -15.29 -2.12
CA CYS A 73 0.61 -14.97 -3.52
C CYS A 73 1.76 -15.36 -4.47
N GLY A 74 2.98 -15.51 -3.96
CA GLY A 74 4.17 -15.79 -4.77
C GLY A 74 4.59 -14.61 -5.66
N GLY A 75 5.44 -14.89 -6.66
CA GLY A 75 5.91 -13.91 -7.66
C GLY A 75 7.18 -13.16 -7.27
N TRP A 76 7.22 -12.59 -6.07
CA TRP A 76 8.41 -11.87 -5.56
C TRP A 76 9.11 -12.64 -4.45
N SER A 77 10.43 -12.43 -4.34
CA SER A 77 11.20 -12.96 -3.21
C SER A 77 10.78 -12.26 -1.91
N ILE A 78 10.51 -13.05 -0.87
CA ILE A 78 10.25 -12.53 0.48
C ILE A 78 11.43 -11.71 1.05
N ASN A 79 12.63 -11.91 0.48
CA ASN A 79 13.86 -11.23 0.89
C ASN A 79 14.20 -10.02 0.00
N SER A 80 13.40 -9.69 -1.02
CA SER A 80 13.68 -8.48 -1.82
C SER A 80 13.33 -7.21 -1.03
N ASP A 81 13.99 -6.11 -1.38
CA ASP A 81 13.82 -4.80 -0.75
C ASP A 81 12.36 -4.36 -0.73
N MET A 82 11.99 -3.62 0.32
CA MET A 82 10.70 -2.96 0.43
C MET A 82 10.79 -1.57 -0.20
N TRP A 83 9.89 -1.26 -1.14
CA TRP A 83 9.91 -0.01 -1.89
C TRP A 83 8.73 0.89 -1.52
N LEU A 84 8.97 2.19 -1.35
CA LEU A 84 7.93 3.22 -1.21
C LEU A 84 7.96 4.14 -2.43
N GLU A 85 6.91 4.12 -3.24
CA GLU A 85 6.92 4.83 -4.53
C GLU A 85 6.92 6.35 -4.40
N ASN A 86 6.27 6.89 -3.36
CA ASN A 86 6.19 8.34 -3.15
C ASN A 86 7.56 8.99 -3.00
N THR A 87 8.48 8.32 -2.30
CA THR A 87 9.83 8.82 -2.03
C THR A 87 10.90 8.16 -2.90
N LYS A 88 10.55 7.12 -3.66
CA LYS A 88 11.47 6.29 -4.44
C LYS A 88 12.61 5.72 -3.60
N GLU A 89 12.30 5.34 -2.36
CA GLU A 89 13.25 4.81 -1.39
C GLU A 89 13.12 3.28 -1.23
N LYS A 90 14.25 2.65 -0.94
CA LYS A 90 14.38 1.24 -0.53
C LYS A 90 14.61 1.15 0.96
N PHE A 91 13.96 0.16 1.57
CA PHE A 91 14.09 -0.21 2.97
C PHE A 91 14.40 -1.69 3.09
#